data_AF-A0A959QSI8-F1
#
_entry.id   AF-A0A959QSI8-F1
#
_cell.length_a   1.000
_cell.length_b   1.000
_cell.length_c   1.000
_cell.angle_alpha   90.00
_cell.angle_beta   90.00
_cell.angle_gamma   90.00
#
_symmetry.space_group_name_H-M   'P 1'
#
loop_
_entity.id
_entity.type
_entity.pdbx_description
1 polymer ?
#
loop_
_entity_poly.entity_id
_entity_poly.type
_entity_poly.pdbx_seq_one_letter_code
_entity_poly.pdbx_strand_id
1 'polypeptide(L)'
;YAQHNFPTTTFNEKNDWKYEVAAMESSSYMEMSPLMEWFTGNIGYHHIHHLNSRIPFYKLPQVMKEMPELQNAKTTSLKPKDIIACFKLKVWDPEQNRMISLRELNTQLQTA
;
A
#
# COMPACT_ATOMS: atom_id res chain seq x y z
N TYR A 1 0.38 -4.47 -7.87
CA TYR A 1 1.03 -5.42 -6.94
C TYR A 1 1.58 -4.72 -5.70
N ALA A 2 2.68 -3.97 -5.78
CA ALA A 2 3.31 -3.26 -4.65
C ALA A 2 2.41 -2.19 -3.99
N GLN A 3 1.36 -1.76 -4.70
CA GLN A 3 0.31 -0.89 -4.18
C GLN A 3 -0.53 -1.51 -3.05
N HIS A 4 -0.59 -2.84 -2.94
CA HIS A 4 -1.32 -3.55 -1.87
C HIS A 4 -0.48 -4.64 -1.17
N ASN A 5 0.65 -5.01 -1.77
CA ASN A 5 1.59 -6.01 -1.22
C ASN A 5 2.91 -5.32 -0.89
N PHE A 6 2.97 -4.69 0.28
CA PHE A 6 4.13 -3.96 0.76
C PHE A 6 4.28 -4.19 2.28
N PRO A 7 5.48 -4.03 2.86
CA PRO A 7 5.77 -4.51 4.22
C PRO A 7 4.86 -3.99 5.33
N THR A 8 4.38 -2.75 5.22
CA THR A 8 3.58 -2.08 6.26
C THR A 8 2.07 -2.20 6.03
N THR A 9 1.62 -2.81 4.93
CA THR A 9 0.19 -2.96 4.61
C THR A 9 -0.53 -3.67 5.73
N THR A 10 -1.76 -3.25 6.04
CA THR A 10 -2.62 -3.97 6.98
C THR A 10 -4.01 -4.16 6.41
N PHE A 11 -4.63 -5.29 6.72
CA PHE A 11 -6.00 -5.60 6.33
C PHE A 11 -6.84 -5.82 7.57
N ASN A 12 -7.87 -4.99 7.74
CA ASN A 12 -8.80 -5.12 8.86
C ASN A 12 -9.72 -6.32 8.66
N GLU A 13 -10.08 -6.96 9.78
CA GLU A 13 -11.15 -7.95 9.79
C GLU A 13 -12.50 -7.33 9.43
N LYS A 14 -13.42 -8.17 8.95
CA LYS A 14 -14.73 -7.74 8.45
C LYS A 14 -15.53 -6.91 9.45
N ASN A 15 -15.42 -7.21 10.75
CA ASN A 15 -16.18 -6.52 11.79
C ASN A 15 -15.68 -5.10 12.08
N ASP A 16 -14.38 -4.85 11.90
CA ASP A 16 -13.72 -3.55 12.13
C ASP A 16 -13.43 -2.80 10.82
N TRP A 17 -14.04 -3.25 9.72
CA TRP A 17 -13.79 -2.70 8.40
C TRP A 17 -14.50 -1.35 8.22
N LYS A 18 -13.72 -0.33 7.89
CA LYS A 18 -14.20 0.99 7.45
C LYS A 18 -13.53 1.31 6.13
N TYR A 19 -14.29 1.84 5.18
CA TYR A 19 -13.82 2.07 3.81
C TYR A 19 -12.59 2.97 3.78
N GLU A 20 -12.64 4.07 4.53
CA GLU A 20 -11.59 5.08 4.56
C GLU A 20 -10.31 4.51 5.18
N VAL A 21 -10.46 3.74 6.26
CA VAL A 21 -9.36 3.04 6.92
C VAL A 21 -8.74 2.02 5.97
N ALA A 22 -9.56 1.21 5.29
CA ALA A 22 -9.06 0.25 4.32
C ALA A 22 -8.31 0.94 3.18
N ALA A 23 -8.82 2.04 2.65
CA ALA A 23 -8.17 2.79 1.58
C ALA A 23 -6.80 3.34 2.00
N MET A 24 -6.65 3.82 3.23
CA MET A 24 -5.39 4.36 3.77
C MET A 24 -4.39 3.28 4.23
N GLU A 25 -4.88 2.20 4.84
CA GLU A 25 -4.04 1.22 5.54
C GLU A 25 -3.66 0.01 4.67
N SER A 26 -4.47 -0.30 3.66
CA SER A 26 -4.25 -1.44 2.74
C SER A 26 -3.74 -1.04 1.36
N SER A 27 -3.62 0.27 1.10
CA SER A 27 -3.06 0.83 -0.13
C SER A 27 -1.84 1.68 0.19
N SER A 28 -0.80 1.62 -0.63
CA SER A 28 0.38 2.45 -0.42
C SER A 28 0.29 3.83 -1.09
N TYR A 29 1.08 4.75 -0.58
CA TYR A 29 1.63 5.88 -1.32
C TYR A 29 3.01 5.47 -1.85
N MET A 30 3.14 5.33 -3.18
CA MET A 30 4.42 5.01 -3.79
C MET A 30 5.20 6.28 -4.09
N GLU A 31 6.23 6.53 -3.29
CA GLU A 31 7.16 7.65 -3.47
C GLU A 31 7.94 7.48 -4.77
N MET A 32 7.92 8.53 -5.58
CA MET A 32 8.54 8.57 -6.90
C MET A 32 9.24 9.92 -7.11
N SER A 33 10.23 9.95 -7.98
CA SER A 33 10.76 11.22 -8.48
C SER A 33 9.72 11.89 -9.39
N PRO A 34 9.75 13.23 -9.56
CA PRO A 34 8.81 13.93 -10.44
C PRO A 34 8.77 13.37 -11.87
N LEU A 35 9.91 12.89 -12.39
CA LEU A 35 9.97 12.23 -13.69
C LEU A 35 9.15 10.94 -13.72
N MET A 36 9.25 10.12 -12.67
CA MET A 36 8.50 8.87 -12.56
C MET A 36 7.01 9.12 -12.26
N GLU A 37 6.68 10.15 -11.48
CA GLU A 37 5.29 10.59 -11.29
C GLU A 37 4.65 10.97 -12.63
N TRP A 38 5.36 11.75 -13.47
CA TRP A 38 4.89 12.09 -14.81
C TRP A 38 4.72 10.85 -15.69
N PHE A 39 5.74 9.98 -15.76
CA PHE A 39 5.72 8.78 -16.61
C PHE A 39 4.59 7.81 -16.23
N THR A 40 4.32 7.68 -14.94
CA THR A 40 3.31 6.77 -14.41
C THR A 40 1.93 7.42 -14.27
N GLY A 41 1.80 8.70 -14.60
CA GLY A 41 0.56 9.45 -14.46
C GLY A 41 0.06 9.49 -13.01
N ASN A 42 0.94 9.78 -12.04
CA ASN A 42 0.62 9.91 -10.62
C ASN A 42 -0.05 8.67 -9.99
N ILE A 43 0.17 7.46 -10.53
CA ILE A 43 -0.38 6.23 -9.95
C ILE A 43 0.11 5.96 -8.51
N GLY A 44 1.17 6.65 -8.08
CA GLY A 44 1.72 6.52 -6.72
C GLY A 44 0.76 6.94 -5.62
N TYR A 45 -0.18 7.86 -5.90
CA TYR A 45 -1.19 8.36 -4.96
C TYR A 45 -2.39 7.40 -4.84
N HIS A 46 -2.11 6.10 -4.82
CA HIS A 46 -3.12 5.04 -4.97
C HIS A 46 -4.11 4.97 -3.80
N HIS A 47 -3.64 5.25 -2.58
CA HIS A 47 -4.52 5.42 -1.41
C HIS A 47 -5.58 6.51 -1.61
N ILE A 48 -5.23 7.65 -2.21
CA ILE A 48 -6.18 8.73 -2.55
C ILE A 48 -7.14 8.28 -3.65
N HIS A 49 -6.63 7.56 -4.66
CA HIS A 49 -7.47 6.99 -5.71
C HIS A 49 -8.49 5.99 -5.14
N HIS A 50 -8.10 5.18 -4.15
CA HIS A 50 -9.03 4.32 -3.43
C HIS A 50 -10.02 5.11 -2.58
N LEU A 51 -9.60 6.18 -1.89
CA LEU A 51 -10.53 7.03 -1.15
C LEU A 51 -11.59 7.66 -2.06
N ASN A 52 -11.19 8.14 -3.25
CA ASN A 52 -12.10 8.72 -4.22
C ASN A 52 -11.58 8.58 -5.65
N SER A 53 -12.01 7.54 -6.34
CA SER A 53 -11.59 7.21 -7.71
C SER A 53 -12.12 8.18 -8.76
N ARG A 54 -13.03 9.10 -8.40
CA ARG A 54 -13.55 10.16 -9.29
C ARG A 54 -12.56 11.30 -9.46
N ILE A 55 -11.57 11.42 -8.57
CA ILE A 55 -10.50 12.42 -8.68
C ILE A 55 -9.55 11.96 -9.80
N PRO A 56 -9.37 12.74 -10.87
CA PRO A 56 -8.45 12.35 -11.93
C PRO A 56 -7.00 12.43 -11.44
N PHE A 57 -6.15 11.54 -11.96
CA PHE A 57 -4.77 11.38 -11.52
C PHE A 57 -3.93 12.66 -11.49
N TYR A 58 -4.15 13.58 -12.44
CA TYR A 58 -3.42 14.86 -12.49
C TYR A 58 -3.76 15.81 -11.31
N LYS A 59 -4.86 15.58 -10.58
CA LYS A 59 -5.23 16.34 -9.38
C LYS A 59 -4.78 15.69 -8.07
N LEU A 60 -4.36 14.42 -8.09
CA LEU A 60 -3.97 13.72 -6.86
C LEU A 60 -2.82 14.39 -6.10
N PRO A 61 -1.77 14.94 -6.75
CA PRO A 61 -0.73 15.68 -6.03
C PRO A 61 -1.26 16.93 -5.33
N GLN A 62 -2.21 17.63 -5.95
CA GLN A 62 -2.87 18.80 -5.34
C GLN A 62 -3.66 18.39 -4.10
N VAL A 63 -4.47 17.33 -4.22
CA VAL A 63 -5.27 16.79 -3.12
C VAL A 63 -4.39 16.35 -1.95
N MET A 64 -3.29 15.63 -2.25
CA MET A 64 -2.30 15.23 -1.25
C MET A 64 -1.77 16.47 -0.49
N LYS A 65 -1.39 17.52 -1.21
CA LYS A 65 -0.83 18.75 -0.63
C LYS A 65 -1.85 19.51 0.24
N GLU A 66 -3.11 19.54 -0.17
CA GLU A 66 -4.16 20.35 0.47
C GLU A 66 -4.82 19.67 1.68
N MET A 67 -4.67 18.35 1.83
CA MET A 67 -5.31 17.56 2.90
C MET A 67 -4.27 16.94 3.84
N PRO A 68 -4.02 17.54 5.02
CA PRO A 68 -3.05 17.04 6.00
C PRO A 68 -3.33 15.59 6.46
N GLU A 69 -4.59 15.16 6.46
CA GLU A 69 -5.01 13.83 6.87
C GLU A 69 -4.44 12.73 5.95
N LEU A 70 -4.16 13.06 4.68
CA LEU A 70 -3.60 12.12 3.70
C LEU A 70 -2.09 11.91 3.88
N GLN A 71 -1.41 12.76 4.65
CA GLN A 71 0.04 12.71 4.85
C GLN A 71 0.50 11.48 5.65
N ASN A 72 -0.41 10.86 6.41
CA ASN A 72 -0.13 9.67 7.22
C ASN A 72 -0.34 8.35 6.45
N ALA A 73 -0.32 8.40 5.11
CA ALA A 73 -0.42 7.20 4.28
C ALA A 73 0.80 6.29 4.46
N LYS A 74 0.58 4.97 4.36
CA LYS A 74 1.69 4.03 4.36
C LYS A 74 2.45 4.10 3.06
N THR A 75 3.78 4.13 3.13
CA THR A 75 4.60 4.35 1.95
C THR A 75 5.35 3.11 1.47
N THR A 76 5.62 3.09 0.17
CA THR A 76 6.64 2.25 -0.46
C THR A 76 7.35 3.10 -1.52
N SER A 77 8.36 2.57 -2.21
CA SER A 77 9.07 3.35 -3.22
C SER A 77 9.59 2.49 -4.37
N LEU A 78 10.12 3.17 -5.40
CA LEU A 78 10.82 2.52 -6.51
C LEU A 78 12.28 2.15 -6.19
N LYS A 79 12.73 2.30 -4.94
CA LYS A 79 14.07 1.85 -4.53
C LYS A 79 14.15 0.32 -4.69
N PRO A 80 15.24 -0.24 -5.25
CA PRO A 80 15.36 -1.69 -5.46
C PRO A 80 15.08 -2.54 -4.22
N LYS A 81 15.49 -2.06 -3.04
CA LYS A 81 15.22 -2.72 -1.75
C LYS A 81 13.72 -2.88 -1.46
N ASP A 82 12.92 -1.86 -1.75
CA ASP A 82 11.50 -1.80 -1.41
C ASP A 82 10.72 -2.65 -2.41
N ILE A 83 11.13 -2.60 -3.69
CA ILE A 83 10.61 -3.48 -4.74
C ILE A 83 10.83 -4.96 -4.37
N ILE A 84 12.05 -5.34 -4.02
CA ILE A 84 12.38 -6.71 -3.61
C ILE A 84 11.55 -7.12 -2.38
N ALA A 85 11.42 -6.23 -1.39
CA ALA A 85 10.60 -6.48 -0.21
C ALA A 85 9.14 -6.75 -0.58
N CYS A 86 8.53 -5.93 -1.44
CA CYS A 86 7.16 -6.12 -1.90
C CYS A 86 6.98 -7.49 -2.59
N PHE A 87 7.90 -7.87 -3.48
CA PHE A 87 7.80 -9.15 -4.23
C PHE A 87 7.95 -10.40 -3.37
N LYS A 88 8.62 -10.32 -2.22
CA LYS A 88 8.75 -11.44 -1.27
C LYS A 88 7.45 -11.77 -0.54
N LEU A 89 6.58 -10.78 -0.35
CA LEU A 89 5.33 -10.90 0.38
C LEU A 89 4.26 -11.53 -0.51
N LYS A 90 3.52 -12.53 0.00
CA LYS A 90 2.53 -13.29 -0.79
C LYS A 90 1.21 -13.54 -0.07
N VAL A 91 1.24 -13.68 1.24
CA VAL A 91 0.06 -14.09 2.03
C VAL A 91 -0.07 -13.16 3.23
N TRP A 92 -1.31 -12.84 3.60
CA TRP A 92 -1.62 -12.12 4.84
C TRP A 92 -1.69 -13.10 6.00
N ASP A 93 -0.96 -12.82 7.08
CA ASP A 93 -1.01 -13.56 8.34
C ASP A 93 -1.80 -12.73 9.37
N PRO A 94 -3.04 -13.14 9.73
CA PRO A 94 -3.86 -12.42 10.71
C PRO A 94 -3.27 -12.45 12.12
N GLU A 95 -2.56 -13.51 12.52
CA GLU A 95 -2.00 -13.65 13.86
C GLU A 95 -0.85 -12.66 14.09
N GLN A 96 -0.05 -12.43 13.04
CA GLN A 96 1.05 -11.45 13.06
C GLN A 96 0.67 -10.07 12.53
N ASN A 97 -0.58 -9.89 12.05
CA ASN A 97 -1.09 -8.67 11.44
C ASN A 97 -0.14 -8.09 10.38
N ARG A 98 0.42 -8.96 9.52
CA ARG A 98 1.36 -8.57 8.46
C ARG A 98 1.32 -9.53 7.28
N MET A 99 1.87 -9.07 6.16
CA MET A 99 2.16 -9.97 5.05
C MET A 99 3.40 -10.83 5.36
N ILE A 100 3.38 -12.08 4.90
CA ILE A 100 4.45 -13.07 5.01
C ILE A 100 4.81 -13.65 3.63
N SER A 101 6.03 -14.20 3.53
CA SER A 101 6.46 -14.96 2.37
C SER A 101 5.93 -16.40 2.38
N LEU A 102 5.92 -17.07 1.22
CA LEU A 102 5.58 -18.50 1.15
C LEU A 102 6.55 -19.38 1.96
N ARG A 103 7.80 -18.94 2.10
CA ARG A 103 8.79 -19.64 2.92
C ARG A 103 8.41 -19.59 4.40
N GLU A 104 8.01 -18.43 4.90
CA GLU A 104 7.52 -18.28 6.28
C GLU A 104 6.26 -19.12 6.51
N LEU A 105 5.30 -19.08 5.58
CA LEU A 105 4.08 -19.89 5.66
C LEU A 105 4.39 -21.39 5.72
N ASN A 106 5.29 -21.88 4.87
CA ASN A 106 5.69 -23.28 4.89
C ASN A 106 6.32 -23.69 6.23
N THR A 107 7.13 -22.81 6.84
CA THR A 107 7.68 -23.06 8.18
C THR A 107 6.58 -23.15 9.22
N GLN A 108 5.60 -22.22 9.21
CA GLN A 108 4.47 -22.22 10.16
C GLN A 108 3.64 -23.50 10.05
N LEU A 109 3.34 -23.94 8.84
CA LEU A 109 2.57 -25.16 8.58
C LEU A 109 3.31 -26.45 9.01
N GLN A 110 4.65 -26.43 9.07
CA GLN A 110 5.44 -27.56 9.57
C GLN A 110 5.52 -27.58 11.10
N THR A 111 5.28 -26.44 11.76
CA THR A 111 5.34 -26.28 13.22
C THR A 111 3.97 -26.33 13.91
N ALA A 112 2.88 -26.34 13.15
CA ALA A 112 1.49 -26.46 13.62
C ALA A 112 1.05 -27.92 13.70
#